data_AF-A0A2K5CYW9-F1
#
_entry.id   AF-A0A2K5CYW9-F1
#
_cell.length_a   1.000
_cell.length_b   1.000
_cell.length_c   1.000
_cell.angle_alpha   90.00
_cell.angle_beta   90.00
_cell.angle_gamma   90.00
#
_symmetry.space_group_name_H-M   'P 1'
#
loop_
_entity.id
_entity.type
_entity.pdbx_description
1 polymer ?
#
loop_
_entity_poly.entity_id
_entity_poly.type
_entity_poly.pdbx_seq_one_letter_code
_entity_poly.pdbx_strand_id
1 'polypeptide(L)'
;MASCIAAGQGAAMGLGRSFQAARTLLPAQTSIACRFQAGYVRQQSTGPSEPGAFQLPPKPVFEDKHRFAQQERRFLSPEFIPRRGRTHPLEFQIERKDMLERRKVLHIPEFYVGSILRVTTSYPYANGKIGQFLGICIQRSGKGLGATFILRNIIEGQGVEICFELYNPRIQEIQVVKLEKRTWTPSTGNSYIYLTR
;
A
#
# COMPACT_ATOMS: atom_id res chain seq x y z
N MET A 1 -28.44 25.33 61.55
CA MET A 1 -28.19 23.91 61.86
C MET A 1 -26.78 23.60 61.39
N ALA A 2 -25.75 23.85 62.18
CA ALA A 2 -25.30 23.11 63.36
C ALA A 2 -24.90 21.65 63.05
N SER A 3 -23.65 21.34 63.42
CA SER A 3 -23.02 20.02 63.61
C SER A 3 -22.36 19.35 62.40
N CYS A 4 -21.21 18.67 62.47
CA CYS A 4 -20.18 18.45 63.50
C CYS A 4 -19.04 17.58 62.90
N ILE A 5 -17.76 17.90 63.21
CA ILE A 5 -16.62 17.05 63.72
C ILE A 5 -16.38 15.65 63.07
N ALA A 6 -15.20 15.05 62.82
CA ALA A 6 -13.84 15.07 63.38
C ALA A 6 -12.88 14.39 62.35
N ALA A 7 -11.68 14.90 62.06
CA ALA A 7 -10.38 14.55 62.66
C ALA A 7 -10.03 13.03 62.73
N GLY A 8 -8.92 12.65 62.08
CA GLY A 8 -8.29 11.33 62.22
C GLY A 8 -6.98 11.24 61.43
N GLN A 9 -5.87 11.57 62.09
CA GLN A 9 -4.49 11.43 61.60
C GLN A 9 -4.05 9.96 61.56
N GLY A 10 -3.15 9.63 60.63
CA GLY A 10 -2.39 8.39 60.63
C GLY A 10 -1.08 8.58 59.86
N ALA A 11 -0.01 8.90 60.59
CA ALA A 11 1.37 8.89 60.12
C ALA A 11 1.98 7.51 60.36
N ALA A 12 2.76 7.00 59.41
CA ALA A 12 3.76 5.96 59.66
C ALA A 12 4.99 6.19 58.78
N MET A 13 6.12 6.41 59.46
CA MET A 13 7.51 6.33 58.99
C MET A 13 7.75 4.97 58.30
N GLY A 14 8.59 4.75 57.29
CA GLY A 14 9.94 5.26 57.03
C GLY A 14 10.90 4.06 56.92
N LEU A 15 12.00 4.22 56.15
CA LEU A 15 13.19 3.34 56.00
C LEU A 15 13.03 2.21 54.96
N GLY A 16 13.67 2.26 53.78
CA GLY A 16 15.13 2.16 53.55
C GLY A 16 15.40 0.77 52.94
N ARG A 17 15.98 0.60 51.75
CA ARG A 17 17.43 0.69 51.53
C ARG A 17 17.73 0.68 50.03
N SER A 18 18.38 1.74 49.59
CA SER A 18 19.24 1.77 48.41
C SER A 18 20.51 0.95 48.70
N PHE A 19 20.86 0.03 47.81
CA PHE A 19 22.18 -0.59 47.82
C PHE A 19 23.14 0.29 47.01
N GLN A 20 23.80 1.21 47.69
CA GLN A 20 25.05 1.83 47.22
C GLN A 20 26.21 1.00 47.76
N ALA A 21 27.00 0.40 46.87
CA ALA A 21 28.29 -0.19 47.22
C ALA A 21 29.38 0.83 46.94
N ALA A 22 30.04 1.31 48.00
CA ALA A 22 31.19 2.20 47.91
C ALA A 22 32.50 1.40 48.01
N ARG A 23 33.33 1.58 46.98
CA ARG A 23 34.79 1.60 46.89
C ARG A 23 35.64 1.13 48.09
N THR A 24 36.64 0.31 47.77
CA THR A 24 38.02 0.52 48.23
C THR A 24 39.00 0.40 47.06
N LEU A 25 39.99 1.29 47.09
CA LEU A 25 41.04 1.55 46.11
C LEU A 25 42.32 0.78 46.48
N LEU A 26 43.16 0.49 45.46
CA LEU A 26 44.63 0.65 45.39
C LEU A 26 45.20 -0.30 44.29
N PRO A 27 46.40 -0.05 43.72
CA PRO A 27 46.95 1.19 43.19
C PRO A 27 47.35 1.07 41.70
N ALA A 28 47.65 2.22 41.10
CA ALA A 28 48.14 2.41 39.74
C ALA A 28 49.49 1.73 39.47
N GLN A 29 49.73 1.31 38.21
CA GLN A 29 51.01 1.52 37.53
C GLN A 29 50.85 1.78 36.01
N THR A 30 51.30 2.99 35.65
CA THR A 30 52.07 3.39 34.45
C THR A 30 51.47 3.20 33.05
N SER A 31 50.99 4.35 32.57
CA SER A 31 50.99 4.83 31.19
C SER A 31 52.16 4.34 30.32
N ILE A 32 51.84 3.62 29.25
CA ILE A 32 52.71 3.54 28.07
C ILE A 32 52.28 4.65 27.12
N ALA A 33 53.05 5.72 27.16
CA ALA A 33 53.03 6.79 26.18
C ALA A 33 53.65 6.26 24.87
N CYS A 34 52.81 5.86 23.92
CA CYS A 34 53.27 5.67 22.54
C CYS A 34 53.43 7.05 21.92
N ARG A 35 54.69 7.50 21.90
CA ARG A 35 55.13 8.74 21.28
C ARG A 35 54.64 8.81 19.83
N PHE A 36 53.85 9.83 19.54
CA PHE A 36 53.63 10.32 18.18
C PHE A 36 54.98 10.82 17.65
N GLN A 37 55.63 10.02 16.82
CA GLN A 37 56.70 10.52 15.97
C GLN A 37 56.09 10.92 14.63
N ALA A 38 56.13 12.23 14.39
CA ALA A 38 55.89 12.86 13.11
C ALA A 38 57.00 12.47 12.11
N GLY A 39 56.61 12.26 10.86
CA GLY A 39 57.46 12.03 9.68
C GLY A 39 57.03 10.76 8.95
N TYR A 40 56.57 10.74 7.71
CA TYR A 40 56.69 11.70 6.60
C TYR A 40 55.31 12.00 5.99
N VAL A 41 55.06 13.27 5.74
CA VAL A 41 53.97 13.75 4.89
C VAL A 41 54.23 13.23 3.47
N ARG A 42 53.45 12.26 3.02
CA ARG A 42 53.25 12.01 1.59
C ARG A 42 51.98 12.73 1.19
N GLN A 43 52.14 13.77 0.37
CA GLN A 43 51.03 14.43 -0.29
C GLN A 43 50.21 13.38 -1.04
N GLN A 44 48.96 13.17 -0.62
CA GLN A 44 47.94 12.54 -1.46
C GLN A 44 46.93 13.62 -1.80
N SER A 45 46.85 13.88 -3.10
CA SER A 45 45.91 14.76 -3.78
C SER A 45 44.48 14.57 -3.28
N THR A 46 43.79 15.68 -3.09
CA THR A 46 42.33 15.75 -3.04
C THR A 46 41.72 14.87 -4.15
N GLY A 47 40.96 13.85 -3.78
CA GLY A 47 40.25 12.98 -4.73
C GLY A 47 38.87 12.63 -4.20
N PRO A 48 37.79 12.62 -5.02
CA PRO A 48 36.49 12.14 -4.58
C PRO A 48 36.11 10.87 -5.34
N SER A 49 36.33 9.72 -4.72
CA SER A 49 35.64 8.48 -5.09
C SER A 49 35.71 7.53 -3.91
N GLU A 50 34.58 7.20 -3.28
CA GLU A 50 34.47 5.95 -2.53
C GLU A 50 34.20 4.82 -3.53
N PRO A 51 35.15 3.91 -3.80
CA PRO A 51 34.99 2.86 -4.78
C PRO A 51 34.60 1.56 -4.07
N GLY A 52 33.32 1.17 -4.14
CA GLY A 52 32.93 -0.15 -3.59
C GLY A 52 31.46 -0.48 -3.44
N ALA A 53 30.50 0.43 -3.71
CA ALA A 53 29.09 0.09 -3.62
C ALA A 53 28.65 -0.67 -4.89
N PHE A 54 28.17 -1.91 -4.73
CA PHE A 54 27.57 -2.70 -5.81
C PHE A 54 26.41 -1.93 -6.44
N GLN A 55 26.58 -1.46 -7.68
CA GLN A 55 25.51 -0.81 -8.42
C GLN A 55 24.58 -1.88 -8.97
N LEU A 56 23.30 -1.81 -8.60
CA LEU A 56 22.29 -2.76 -9.11
C LEU A 56 22.29 -2.69 -10.64
N PRO A 57 22.51 -3.83 -11.33
CA PRO A 57 22.45 -3.85 -12.77
C PRO A 57 21.03 -3.46 -13.22
N PRO A 58 20.90 -2.70 -14.33
CA PRO A 58 19.59 -2.38 -14.87
C PRO A 58 18.85 -3.66 -15.25
N LYS A 59 17.53 -3.69 -15.03
CA LYS A 59 16.70 -4.85 -15.38
C LYS A 59 16.85 -5.14 -16.88
N PRO A 60 17.19 -6.38 -17.28
CA PRO A 60 17.33 -6.73 -18.69
C PRO A 60 15.99 -6.56 -19.41
N VAL A 61 16.01 -5.88 -20.56
CA VAL A 61 14.85 -5.72 -21.43
C VAL A 61 14.93 -6.85 -22.47
N PHE A 62 14.00 -7.80 -22.40
CA PHE A 62 13.90 -8.89 -23.38
C PHE A 62 13.06 -8.43 -24.57
N GLU A 63 13.68 -8.19 -25.72
CA GLU A 63 12.99 -7.90 -26.98
C GLU A 63 13.14 -9.09 -27.94
N ASP A 64 12.11 -9.93 -28.04
CA ASP A 64 12.09 -11.08 -28.96
C ASP A 64 11.80 -10.61 -30.41
N LYS A 65 12.85 -10.29 -31.18
CA LYS A 65 12.74 -9.79 -32.57
C LYS A 65 12.07 -10.77 -33.56
N HIS A 66 12.00 -12.06 -33.22
CA HIS A 66 11.44 -13.11 -34.06
C HIS A 66 9.94 -13.41 -33.82
N ARG A 67 9.30 -12.69 -32.89
CA ARG A 67 7.85 -12.81 -32.69
C ARG A 67 7.14 -12.02 -33.78
N PHE A 68 6.62 -12.74 -34.77
CA PHE A 68 5.62 -12.28 -35.73
C PHE A 68 4.75 -11.17 -35.14
N ALA A 69 4.78 -10.00 -35.80
CA ALA A 69 3.91 -8.84 -35.62
C ALA A 69 2.92 -9.02 -34.45
N GLN A 70 3.36 -8.72 -33.22
CA GLN A 70 2.46 -8.69 -32.08
C GLN A 70 1.38 -7.66 -32.42
N GLN A 71 0.22 -8.15 -32.83
CA GLN A 71 -0.91 -7.32 -33.21
C GLN A 71 -1.20 -6.40 -32.03
N GLU A 72 -0.96 -5.10 -32.18
CA GLU A 72 -1.22 -4.11 -31.14
C GLU A 72 -2.71 -4.14 -30.78
N ARG A 73 -3.07 -4.92 -29.76
CA ARG A 73 -4.44 -5.01 -29.28
C ARG A 73 -4.70 -3.79 -28.42
N ARG A 74 -5.51 -2.86 -28.95
CA ARG A 74 -5.99 -1.71 -28.20
C ARG A 74 -7.02 -2.18 -27.18
N PHE A 75 -6.72 -2.04 -25.90
CA PHE A 75 -7.68 -2.29 -24.84
C PHE A 75 -8.62 -1.10 -24.66
N LEU A 76 -9.93 -1.34 -24.76
CA LEU A 76 -10.96 -0.37 -24.41
C LEU A 76 -11.69 -0.85 -23.16
N SER A 77 -11.70 0.00 -22.13
CA SER A 77 -12.38 -0.35 -20.88
C SER A 77 -13.91 -0.37 -21.06
N PRO A 78 -14.63 -1.38 -20.52
CA PRO A 78 -16.08 -1.57 -20.76
C PRO A 78 -17.00 -0.40 -20.37
N GLU A 79 -16.59 0.42 -19.40
CA GLU A 79 -17.32 1.57 -18.87
C GLU A 79 -17.50 2.70 -19.88
N PHE A 80 -16.62 2.81 -20.88
CA PHE A 80 -16.71 3.81 -21.94
C PHE A 80 -17.74 3.48 -23.01
N ILE A 81 -18.28 2.26 -23.01
CA ILE A 81 -19.26 1.80 -24.00
C ILE A 81 -20.65 2.12 -23.44
N PRO A 82 -21.34 3.16 -23.95
CA PRO A 82 -22.65 3.56 -23.43
C PRO A 82 -23.68 2.44 -23.57
N ARG A 83 -24.69 2.44 -22.69
CA ARG A 83 -25.83 1.53 -22.87
C ARG A 83 -26.65 1.97 -24.08
N ARG A 84 -27.31 1.01 -24.72
CA ARG A 84 -28.33 1.33 -25.73
C ARG A 84 -29.47 2.06 -25.02
N GLY A 85 -29.84 3.23 -25.53
CA GLY A 85 -30.84 4.11 -24.93
C GLY A 85 -31.13 5.32 -25.80
N ARG A 86 -32.03 6.19 -25.33
CA ARG A 86 -32.44 7.43 -26.02
C ARG A 86 -31.72 8.68 -25.50
N THR A 87 -30.71 8.49 -24.66
CA THR A 87 -29.91 9.57 -24.06
C THR A 87 -29.18 10.37 -25.14
N HIS A 88 -29.09 11.69 -24.94
CA HIS A 88 -28.43 12.57 -25.91
C HIS A 88 -26.91 12.33 -25.94
N PRO A 89 -26.24 12.31 -27.11
CA PRO A 89 -24.81 12.03 -27.20
C PRO A 89 -23.91 12.98 -26.41
N LEU A 90 -24.33 14.23 -26.19
CA LEU A 90 -23.57 15.23 -25.43
C LEU A 90 -23.31 14.79 -23.98
N GLU A 91 -24.24 14.07 -23.36
CA GLU A 91 -24.07 13.56 -21.99
C GLU A 91 -22.86 12.64 -21.91
N PHE A 92 -22.75 11.68 -22.84
CA PHE A 92 -21.61 10.76 -22.91
C PHE A 92 -20.30 11.46 -23.24
N GLN A 93 -20.33 12.58 -23.98
CA GLN A 93 -19.12 13.35 -24.29
C GLN A 93 -18.59 14.07 -23.05
N ILE A 94 -19.47 14.72 -22.29
CA ILE A 94 -19.13 15.39 -21.04
C ILE A 94 -18.63 14.37 -20.02
N GLU A 95 -19.37 13.28 -19.83
CA GLU A 95 -18.99 12.23 -18.89
C GLU A 95 -17.63 11.60 -19.27
N ARG A 96 -17.40 11.33 -20.55
CA ARG A 96 -16.11 10.81 -21.04
C ARG A 96 -14.98 11.80 -20.79
N LYS A 97 -15.20 13.11 -20.95
CA LYS A 97 -14.19 14.13 -20.66
C LYS A 97 -13.77 14.06 -19.20
N ASP A 98 -14.73 14.01 -18.28
CA ASP A 98 -14.47 13.95 -16.83
C ASP A 98 -13.75 12.65 -16.43
N MET A 99 -14.16 11.51 -17.01
CA MET A 99 -13.47 10.23 -16.82
C MET A 99 -12.00 10.28 -17.26
N LEU A 100 -11.71 10.92 -18.38
CA LEU A 100 -10.34 11.05 -18.91
C LEU A 100 -9.51 11.99 -18.03
N GLU A 101 -10.09 13.09 -17.55
CA GLU A 101 -9.43 13.98 -16.59
C GLU A 101 -9.06 13.24 -15.30
N ARG A 102 -9.97 12.43 -14.75
CA ARG A 102 -9.68 11.62 -13.57
C ARG A 102 -8.56 10.59 -13.81
N ARG A 103 -8.51 9.95 -14.98
CA ARG A 103 -7.46 8.98 -15.35
C ARG A 103 -6.07 9.58 -15.49
N LYS A 104 -5.96 10.89 -15.74
CA LYS A 104 -4.65 11.58 -15.72
C LYS A 104 -4.05 11.62 -14.31
N VAL A 105 -4.91 11.66 -13.29
CA VAL A 105 -4.52 11.69 -11.88
C VAL A 105 -4.37 10.28 -11.31
N LEU A 106 -5.31 9.38 -11.62
CA LEU A 106 -5.33 8.00 -11.15
C LEU A 106 -5.04 7.04 -12.31
N HIS A 107 -3.93 6.30 -12.24
CA HIS A 107 -3.63 5.27 -13.21
C HIS A 107 -4.58 4.06 -13.03
N ILE A 108 -5.47 3.85 -14.00
CA ILE A 108 -6.36 2.68 -14.04
C ILE A 108 -5.76 1.65 -15.00
N PRO A 109 -5.24 0.52 -14.50
CA PRO A 109 -4.66 -0.53 -15.34
C PRO A 109 -5.74 -1.32 -16.09
N GLU A 110 -5.31 -2.08 -17.09
CA GLU A 110 -6.16 -3.08 -17.74
C GLU A 110 -6.40 -4.27 -16.80
N PHE A 111 -7.67 -4.64 -16.61
CA PHE A 111 -8.03 -5.83 -15.88
C PHE A 111 -9.38 -6.39 -16.33
N TYR A 112 -9.58 -7.69 -16.10
CA TYR A 112 -10.78 -8.41 -16.49
C TYR A 112 -11.44 -9.07 -15.29
N VAL A 113 -12.65 -9.57 -15.50
CA VAL A 113 -13.29 -10.49 -14.55
C VAL A 113 -12.43 -11.75 -14.43
N GLY A 114 -12.10 -12.11 -13.19
CA GLY A 114 -11.16 -13.16 -12.83
C GLY A 114 -9.76 -12.66 -12.45
N SER A 115 -9.40 -11.42 -12.76
CA SER A 115 -8.09 -10.86 -12.38
C SER A 115 -7.98 -10.61 -10.87
N ILE A 116 -6.77 -10.73 -10.31
CA ILE A 116 -6.48 -10.45 -8.90
C ILE A 116 -5.99 -9.01 -8.79
N LEU A 117 -6.70 -8.21 -8.00
CA LEU A 117 -6.42 -6.80 -7.79
C LEU A 117 -6.09 -6.52 -6.32
N ARG A 118 -5.24 -5.52 -6.11
CA ARG A 118 -5.03 -4.86 -4.82
C ARG A 118 -5.46 -3.40 -4.98
N VAL A 119 -6.41 -2.98 -4.17
CA VAL A 119 -6.95 -1.61 -4.18
C VAL A 119 -6.60 -0.91 -2.88
N THR A 120 -5.99 0.26 -2.99
CA THR A 120 -5.65 1.12 -1.86
C THR A 120 -6.65 2.27 -1.81
N THR A 121 -7.41 2.36 -0.71
CA THR A 121 -8.48 3.35 -0.51
C THR A 121 -8.26 4.12 0.77
N SER A 122 -8.56 5.43 0.78
CA SER A 122 -8.57 6.22 2.01
C SER A 122 -9.86 6.00 2.80
N TYR A 123 -9.74 5.59 4.07
CA TYR A 123 -10.84 5.45 5.01
C TYR A 123 -10.63 6.39 6.20
N PRO A 124 -11.50 7.38 6.44
CA PRO A 124 -11.29 8.36 7.51
C PRO A 124 -11.34 7.75 8.92
N TYR A 125 -12.06 6.63 9.09
CA TYR A 125 -12.26 5.96 10.38
C TYR A 125 -11.24 4.84 10.67
N ALA A 126 -10.37 4.51 9.71
CA ALA A 126 -9.38 3.45 9.89
C ALA A 126 -8.11 3.98 10.57
N ASN A 127 -7.50 3.15 11.41
CA ASN A 127 -6.19 3.42 12.02
C ASN A 127 -5.14 3.49 10.90
N GLY A 128 -4.69 4.70 10.55
CA GLY A 128 -3.77 4.94 9.43
C GLY A 128 -4.39 5.58 8.19
N LYS A 129 -5.70 5.88 8.19
CA LYS A 129 -6.46 6.57 7.12
C LYS A 129 -6.47 5.88 5.74
N ILE A 130 -5.71 4.81 5.57
CA ILE A 130 -5.53 4.07 4.31
C ILE A 130 -5.83 2.61 4.61
N GLY A 131 -6.71 2.02 3.81
CA GLY A 131 -7.02 0.60 3.82
C GLY A 131 -6.65 -0.02 2.49
N GLN A 132 -6.18 -1.27 2.53
CA GLN A 132 -5.86 -2.05 1.35
C GLN A 132 -6.72 -3.31 1.32
N PHE A 133 -7.26 -3.62 0.15
CA PHE A 133 -8.02 -4.85 -0.06
C PHE A 133 -7.45 -5.59 -1.27
N LEU A 134 -7.12 -6.87 -1.07
CA LEU A 134 -6.71 -7.77 -2.13
C LEU A 134 -7.83 -8.77 -2.37
N GLY A 135 -8.21 -8.96 -3.63
CA GLY A 135 -9.26 -9.91 -3.99
C GLY A 135 -9.36 -10.17 -5.48
N ILE A 136 -10.19 -11.13 -5.85
CA ILE A 136 -10.51 -11.46 -7.25
C ILE A 136 -11.67 -10.57 -7.70
N CYS A 137 -11.55 -9.98 -8.88
CA CYS A 137 -12.66 -9.26 -9.51
C CYS A 137 -13.69 -10.24 -10.06
N ILE A 138 -14.88 -10.27 -9.46
CA ILE A 138 -15.98 -11.16 -9.90
C ILE A 138 -16.85 -10.48 -10.94
N GLN A 139 -17.06 -9.18 -10.78
CA GLN A 139 -17.99 -8.44 -11.60
C GLN A 139 -17.44 -7.05 -11.87
N ARG A 140 -17.64 -6.59 -13.10
CA ARG A 140 -17.52 -5.19 -13.49
C ARG A 140 -18.89 -4.74 -13.97
N SER A 141 -19.44 -3.71 -13.34
CA SER A 141 -20.77 -3.18 -13.63
C SER A 141 -20.73 -1.66 -13.74
N GLY A 142 -21.87 -1.06 -14.03
CA GLY A 142 -21.98 0.38 -14.26
C GLY A 142 -21.36 0.82 -15.59
N LYS A 143 -21.59 2.10 -15.91
CA LYS A 143 -21.08 2.79 -17.09
C LYS A 143 -20.69 4.20 -16.67
N GLY A 144 -19.81 4.82 -17.45
CA GLY A 144 -19.45 6.21 -17.19
C GLY A 144 -18.70 6.38 -15.86
N LEU A 145 -19.02 7.45 -15.12
CA LEU A 145 -18.41 7.76 -13.81
C LEU A 145 -18.86 6.79 -12.71
N GLY A 146 -20.06 6.22 -12.82
CA GLY A 146 -20.62 5.24 -11.88
C GLY A 146 -20.16 3.80 -12.12
N ALA A 147 -19.04 3.59 -12.81
CA ALA A 147 -18.51 2.27 -13.08
C ALA A 147 -17.95 1.62 -11.81
N THR A 148 -18.40 0.41 -11.50
CA THR A 148 -18.05 -0.32 -10.28
C THR A 148 -17.47 -1.69 -10.58
N PHE A 149 -16.73 -2.23 -9.62
CA PHE A 149 -16.25 -3.60 -9.65
C PHE A 149 -16.27 -4.21 -8.25
N ILE A 150 -16.59 -5.49 -8.19
CA ILE A 150 -16.70 -6.23 -6.92
C ILE A 150 -15.46 -7.10 -6.78
N LEU A 151 -14.76 -6.91 -5.66
CA LEU A 151 -13.67 -7.78 -5.24
C LEU A 151 -14.15 -8.73 -4.16
N ARG A 152 -13.79 -10.01 -4.28
CA ARG A 152 -14.02 -11.02 -3.24
C ARG A 152 -12.72 -11.57 -2.74
N ASN A 153 -12.66 -11.79 -1.42
CA ASN A 153 -11.61 -12.53 -0.75
C ASN A 153 -12.19 -13.32 0.43
N ILE A 154 -11.49 -14.34 0.89
CA ILE A 154 -11.79 -15.03 2.14
C ILE A 154 -10.77 -14.57 3.17
N ILE A 155 -11.23 -13.90 4.21
CA ILE A 155 -10.40 -13.39 5.31
C ILE A 155 -10.83 -14.13 6.57
N GLU A 156 -9.89 -14.84 7.21
CA GLU A 156 -10.15 -15.58 8.46
C GLU A 156 -11.33 -16.57 8.36
N GLY A 157 -11.50 -17.21 7.20
CA GLY A 157 -12.59 -18.15 6.94
C GLY A 157 -13.94 -17.52 6.58
N GLN A 158 -14.04 -16.18 6.58
CA GLN A 158 -15.24 -15.46 6.18
C GLN A 158 -15.10 -14.86 4.78
N GLY A 159 -16.11 -15.09 3.93
CA GLY A 159 -16.18 -14.47 2.61
C GLY A 159 -16.53 -12.99 2.70
N VAL A 160 -15.63 -12.12 2.25
CA VAL A 160 -15.81 -10.67 2.21
C VAL A 160 -15.88 -10.22 0.75
N GLU A 161 -16.93 -9.46 0.42
CA GLU A 161 -17.11 -8.83 -0.88
C GLU A 161 -17.19 -7.32 -0.71
N ILE A 162 -16.39 -6.59 -1.48
CA ILE A 162 -16.38 -5.12 -1.46
C ILE A 162 -16.59 -4.60 -2.87
N CYS A 163 -17.60 -3.73 -3.02
CA CYS A 163 -17.87 -3.00 -4.24
C CYS A 163 -17.07 -1.69 -4.25
N PHE A 164 -16.18 -1.53 -5.22
CA PHE A 164 -15.42 -0.31 -5.44
C PHE A 164 -15.93 0.43 -6.68
N GLU A 165 -15.94 1.75 -6.60
CA GLU A 165 -16.22 2.65 -7.72
C GLU A 165 -14.90 3.08 -8.38
N LEU A 166 -14.73 2.87 -9.68
CA LEU A 166 -13.48 3.12 -10.42
C LEU A 166 -12.99 4.57 -10.30
N TYR A 167 -13.91 5.53 -10.31
CA TYR A 167 -13.57 6.96 -10.36
C TYR A 167 -13.64 7.66 -9.00
N ASN A 168 -13.84 6.91 -7.91
CA ASN A 168 -13.97 7.49 -6.59
C ASN A 168 -12.68 8.23 -6.18
N PRO A 169 -12.77 9.46 -5.65
CA PRO A 169 -11.60 10.22 -5.20
C PRO A 169 -10.87 9.58 -4.02
N ARG A 170 -11.52 8.68 -3.27
CA ARG A 170 -10.91 7.97 -2.14
C ARG A 170 -9.93 6.89 -2.58
N ILE A 171 -10.00 6.41 -3.82
CA ILE A 171 -9.04 5.43 -4.33
C ILE A 171 -7.74 6.15 -4.63
N GLN A 172 -6.65 5.60 -4.08
CA GLN A 172 -5.30 6.10 -4.27
C GLN A 172 -4.58 5.32 -5.37
N GLU A 173 -4.68 3.99 -5.36
CA GLU A 173 -3.98 3.12 -6.30
C GLU A 173 -4.78 1.84 -6.57
N ILE A 174 -4.73 1.38 -7.83
CA ILE A 174 -5.24 0.09 -8.26
C ILE A 174 -4.07 -0.69 -8.86
N GLN A 175 -3.62 -1.73 -8.16
CA GLN A 175 -2.54 -2.60 -8.60
C GLN A 175 -3.11 -3.93 -9.12
N VAL A 176 -2.72 -4.33 -10.32
CA VAL A 176 -3.02 -5.67 -10.85
C VAL A 176 -1.93 -6.63 -10.39
N VAL A 177 -2.28 -7.58 -9.53
CA VAL A 177 -1.35 -8.62 -9.07
C VAL A 177 -1.22 -9.72 -10.12
N LYS A 178 -2.35 -10.13 -10.69
CA LYS A 178 -2.39 -11.15 -11.74
C LYS A 178 -3.48 -10.79 -12.76
N LEU A 179 -3.06 -10.58 -13.99
CA LEU A 179 -3.97 -10.38 -15.12
C LEU A 179 -4.35 -11.75 -15.68
N GLU A 180 -5.60 -12.13 -15.45
CA GLU A 180 -6.17 -13.36 -16.00
C GLU A 180 -7.63 -13.12 -16.39
N LYS A 181 -8.06 -13.83 -17.43
CA LYS A 181 -9.44 -13.87 -17.88
C LYS A 181 -9.97 -15.26 -17.62
N ARG A 182 -11.04 -15.38 -16.83
CA ARG A 182 -11.74 -16.65 -16.61
C ARG A 182 -12.95 -16.71 -17.54
N THR A 183 -13.19 -17.85 -18.16
CA THR A 183 -14.44 -18.13 -18.88
C THR A 183 -15.54 -18.35 -17.86
N TRP A 184 -16.12 -17.25 -17.37
CA TRP A 184 -17.29 -17.28 -16.53
C TRP A 184 -18.46 -16.71 -17.33
N THR A 185 -19.32 -17.59 -17.84
CA THR A 185 -20.66 -17.22 -18.31
C THR A 185 -21.65 -17.68 -17.25
N PRO A 186 -22.45 -16.79 -16.64
CA PRO A 186 -23.56 -17.22 -15.82
C PRO A 186 -24.60 -17.82 -16.76
N SER A 187 -24.59 -19.14 -16.93
CA SER A 187 -25.76 -19.84 -17.41
C SER A 187 -26.82 -19.73 -16.32
N THR A 188 -27.78 -18.84 -16.53
CA THR A 188 -29.01 -18.67 -15.73
C THR A 188 -28.84 -17.85 -14.44
N GLY A 189 -29.75 -16.90 -14.25
CA GLY A 189 -29.75 -15.94 -13.17
C GLY A 189 -29.67 -16.57 -11.79
N ASN A 190 -28.96 -15.89 -10.89
CA ASN A 190 -28.69 -16.27 -9.51
C ASN A 190 -27.75 -17.47 -9.33
N SER A 191 -26.45 -17.19 -9.19
CA SER A 191 -25.50 -18.13 -8.59
C SER A 191 -24.48 -17.35 -7.75
N TYR A 192 -24.81 -17.23 -6.47
CA TYR A 192 -23.80 -17.07 -5.42
C TYR A 192 -22.74 -18.17 -5.61
N ILE A 193 -21.48 -17.76 -5.63
CA ILE A 193 -20.33 -18.68 -5.74
C ILE A 193 -20.29 -19.52 -4.47
N TYR A 194 -20.88 -20.72 -4.52
CA TYR A 194 -20.51 -21.81 -3.63
C TYR A 194 -19.28 -22.50 -4.22
N LEU A 195 -18.12 -22.19 -3.65
CA LEU A 195 -16.95 -23.07 -3.70
C LEU A 195 -16.56 -23.35 -2.25
N THR A 196 -17.33 -24.23 -1.63
CA THR A 196 -16.91 -25.02 -0.47
C THR A 196 -16.67 -26.44 -0.98
N ARG A 197 -15.40 -26.80 -1.14
CA ARG A 197 -14.83 -28.12 -0.86
C ARG A 197 -13.36 -27.95 -0.61
#